data_AF-A0A379SJT2-F1
#
_entry.id   AF-A0A379SJT2-F1
#
_cell.length_a   1.000
_cell.length_b   1.000
_cell.length_c   1.000
_cell.angle_alpha   90.00
_cell.angle_beta   90.00
_cell.angle_gamma   90.00
#
_symmetry.space_group_name_H-M   'P 1'
#
loop_
_entity.id
_entity.type
_entity.pdbx_description
1 polymer ?
#
loop_
_entity_poly.entity_id
_entity_poly.type
_entity_poly.pdbx_seq_one_letter_code
_entity_poly.pdbx_strand_id
1 'polypeptide(L)'
;MTTPLKKIVIVGGGAGGLEMATQLGHKLGRKKKAKITLVDRNHSHLWKPLLHEVATGSLDEGVDALSYLAHARNHGFQFQLGSVMDINREAKTITIAELRDEKGELLVPERKIAYDTLVMALGSTSNDFNTPGVKEHCIFLDNPHQARRFHQEMLNLFLKYSANLGANGKVNIAIVGGGATGVELSAELHNAVKQLHSYGYKGLTNDALNVTLIEAGERILPALPPRISSAAHNELTKLGRSRTDANHGYQRRRRRSAYQRRRVYSGRSDGVGGRYQSARFHERDWRPGN
;
A
#
# COMPACT_ATOMS: atom_id res chain seq x y z
N MET A 1 2.51 48.95 9.45
CA MET A 1 1.55 47.84 9.30
C MET A 1 2.29 46.63 8.74
N THR A 2 2.33 45.50 9.45
CA THR A 2 2.98 44.27 8.94
C THR A 2 2.10 43.62 7.87
N THR A 3 2.62 43.44 6.67
CA THR A 3 1.92 42.72 5.60
C THR A 3 1.50 41.32 6.10
N PRO A 4 0.25 40.89 5.88
CA PRO A 4 -0.19 39.56 6.29
C PRO A 4 0.71 38.49 5.69
N LEU A 5 1.11 37.51 6.51
CA LEU A 5 1.97 36.42 6.05
C LEU A 5 1.23 35.54 5.05
N LYS A 6 1.87 35.27 3.91
CA LYS A 6 1.36 34.34 2.91
C LYS A 6 1.19 32.94 3.51
N LYS A 7 0.02 32.33 3.33
CA LYS A 7 -0.35 31.02 3.88
C LYS A 7 -0.13 29.92 2.83
N ILE A 8 0.79 29.01 3.11
CA ILE A 8 1.06 27.85 2.26
C ILE A 8 0.62 26.61 3.02
N VAL A 9 -0.38 25.90 2.49
CA VAL A 9 -0.90 24.67 3.07
C VAL A 9 -0.49 23.50 2.19
N ILE A 10 0.11 22.49 2.80
CA ILE A 10 0.55 21.25 2.16
C ILE A 10 -0.30 20.12 2.73
N VAL A 11 -0.96 19.36 1.87
CA VAL A 11 -1.84 18.25 2.26
C VAL A 11 -1.16 16.94 1.91
N GLY A 12 -0.86 16.13 2.93
CA GLY A 12 -0.14 14.87 2.84
C GLY A 12 1.33 15.03 3.25
N GLY A 13 1.74 14.32 4.29
CA GLY A 13 3.10 14.28 4.85
C GLY A 13 3.95 13.14 4.31
N GLY A 14 3.61 12.56 3.16
CA GLY A 14 4.45 11.59 2.48
C GLY A 14 5.80 12.18 2.02
N ALA A 15 6.60 11.38 1.29
CA ALA A 15 7.98 11.75 0.91
C ALA A 15 8.10 13.15 0.29
N GLY A 16 7.19 13.51 -0.63
CA GLY A 16 7.19 14.84 -1.25
C GLY A 16 6.68 15.96 -0.34
N GLY A 17 5.64 15.71 0.45
CA GLY A 17 4.97 16.75 1.23
C GLY A 17 5.75 17.16 2.48
N LEU A 18 6.33 16.19 3.19
CA LEU A 18 7.17 16.46 4.35
C LEU A 18 8.47 17.18 3.95
N GLU A 19 9.11 16.74 2.88
CA GLU A 19 10.32 17.36 2.35
C GLU A 19 10.05 18.82 1.95
N MET A 20 8.94 19.05 1.24
CA MET A 20 8.54 20.41 0.87
C MET A 20 8.24 21.28 2.11
N ALA A 21 7.50 20.76 3.10
CA ALA A 21 7.21 21.48 4.35
C ALA A 21 8.50 21.87 5.08
N THR A 22 9.48 20.96 5.09
CA THR A 22 10.80 21.16 5.68
C THR A 22 11.57 22.28 4.99
N GLN A 23 11.72 22.21 3.66
CA GLN A 23 12.45 23.21 2.89
C GLN A 23 11.78 24.60 2.98
N LEU A 24 10.46 24.66 2.88
CA LEU A 24 9.71 25.92 3.00
C LEU A 24 9.76 26.48 4.44
N GLY A 25 9.72 25.61 5.44
CA GLY A 25 9.89 25.99 6.84
C GLY A 25 11.26 26.65 7.08
N HIS A 26 12.34 26.05 6.56
CA HIS A 26 13.69 26.62 6.64
C HIS A 26 13.82 27.94 5.90
N LYS A 27 13.31 28.00 4.66
CA LYS A 27 13.50 29.16 3.77
C LYS A 27 12.63 30.35 4.15
N LEU A 28 11.38 30.10 4.55
CA LEU A 28 10.34 31.12 4.72
C LEU A 28 9.75 31.14 6.13
N GLY A 29 9.45 29.97 6.70
CA GLY A 29 8.77 29.84 7.99
C GLY A 29 9.56 30.40 9.17
N ARG A 30 10.82 29.95 9.35
CA ARG A 30 11.75 30.45 10.39
C ARG A 30 11.99 31.97 10.29
N LYS A 31 12.01 32.49 9.07
CA LYS A 31 12.21 33.93 8.79
C LYS A 31 10.92 34.75 8.90
N LYS A 32 9.80 34.12 9.30
CA LYS A 32 8.48 34.74 9.37
C LYS A 32 8.14 35.48 8.06
N LYS A 33 8.40 34.85 6.90
CA LYS A 33 8.05 35.37 5.56
C LYS A 33 6.80 34.71 4.99
N ALA A 34 6.46 33.50 5.47
CA ALA A 34 5.23 32.80 5.13
C ALA A 34 4.83 31.90 6.31
N LYS A 35 3.53 31.60 6.42
CA LYS A 35 2.99 30.60 7.34
C LYS A 35 2.86 29.28 6.58
N ILE A 36 3.69 28.31 6.94
CA ILE A 36 3.70 26.97 6.33
C ILE A 36 2.91 26.03 7.24
N THR A 37 1.90 25.34 6.68
CA THR A 37 1.10 24.35 7.41
C THR A 37 1.11 23.03 6.66
N LEU A 38 1.56 21.95 7.30
CA LEU A 38 1.40 20.58 6.84
C LEU A 38 0.15 19.96 7.47
N VAL A 39 -0.70 19.34 6.66
CA VAL A 39 -1.88 18.60 7.10
C VAL A 39 -1.69 17.13 6.74
N ASP A 40 -1.75 16.25 7.72
CA ASP A 40 -1.78 14.79 7.47
C ASP A 40 -2.71 14.11 8.48
N ARG A 41 -3.25 12.96 8.09
CA ARG A 41 -4.13 12.15 8.95
C ARG A 41 -3.35 11.35 10.00
N ASN A 42 -2.06 11.11 9.79
CA ASN A 42 -1.19 10.34 10.68
C ASN A 42 -0.38 11.28 11.57
N HIS A 43 0.02 10.81 12.75
CA HIS A 43 0.86 11.57 13.68
C HIS A 43 2.33 11.64 13.25
N SER A 44 2.76 10.71 12.42
CA SER A 44 4.15 10.52 12.04
C SER A 44 4.29 10.15 10.57
N HIS A 45 5.47 10.42 10.05
CA HIS A 45 5.92 9.95 8.75
C HIS A 45 6.57 8.58 8.92
N LEU A 46 6.06 7.58 8.21
CA LEU A 46 6.78 6.34 7.97
C LEU A 46 7.29 6.34 6.53
N TRP A 47 8.58 6.03 6.36
CA TRP A 47 9.14 5.85 5.04
C TRP A 47 8.58 4.55 4.43
N LYS A 48 7.58 4.69 3.55
CA LYS A 48 6.86 3.54 2.94
C LYS A 48 7.75 2.44 2.36
N PRO A 49 8.93 2.72 1.78
CA PRO A 49 9.87 1.66 1.39
C PRO A 49 10.18 0.65 2.49
N LEU A 50 10.12 1.02 3.78
CA LEU A 50 10.35 0.11 4.92
C LEU A 50 9.11 -0.72 5.32
N LEU A 51 7.97 -0.58 4.66
CA LEU A 51 6.74 -1.29 5.07
C LEU A 51 6.88 -2.82 4.97
N HIS A 52 7.75 -3.32 4.11
CA HIS A 52 8.01 -4.76 4.01
C HIS A 52 8.71 -5.30 5.26
N GLU A 53 9.58 -4.51 5.90
CA GLU A 53 10.24 -4.85 7.16
C GLU A 53 9.28 -4.82 8.35
N VAL A 54 8.36 -3.84 8.38
CA VAL A 54 7.26 -3.81 9.36
C VAL A 54 6.35 -5.03 9.19
N ALA A 55 6.06 -5.42 7.94
CA ALA A 55 5.21 -6.56 7.63
C ALA A 55 5.84 -7.90 8.07
N THR A 56 7.16 -8.04 7.99
CA THR A 56 7.86 -9.25 8.46
C THR A 56 8.25 -9.19 9.93
N GLY A 57 8.19 -8.02 10.55
CA GLY A 57 8.53 -7.79 11.95
C GLY A 57 10.04 -7.61 12.20
N SER A 58 10.83 -7.36 11.14
CA SER A 58 12.24 -7.00 11.28
C SER A 58 12.43 -5.56 11.76
N LEU A 59 11.38 -4.73 11.64
CA LEU A 59 11.36 -3.34 12.07
C LEU A 59 10.10 -3.04 12.90
N ASP A 60 10.28 -2.34 14.03
CA ASP A 60 9.17 -1.77 14.79
C ASP A 60 8.88 -0.37 14.27
N GLU A 61 7.68 -0.16 13.73
CA GLU A 61 7.25 1.12 13.19
C GLU A 61 7.37 2.28 14.17
N GLY A 62 7.25 2.02 15.48
CA GLY A 62 7.29 3.06 16.50
C GLY A 62 8.66 3.69 16.64
N VAL A 63 9.71 2.94 16.29
CA VAL A 63 11.11 3.35 16.40
C VAL A 63 11.53 4.21 15.20
N ASP A 64 11.05 3.89 14.00
CA ASP A 64 11.46 4.57 12.76
C ASP A 64 10.46 5.61 12.23
N ALA A 65 9.36 5.83 12.94
CA ALA A 65 8.39 6.86 12.57
C ALA A 65 8.81 8.26 13.06
N LEU A 66 8.91 9.21 12.12
CA LEU A 66 9.22 10.60 12.43
C LEU A 66 7.97 11.36 12.85
N SER A 67 7.92 11.87 14.10
CA SER A 67 6.83 12.71 14.57
C SER A 67 6.71 14.02 13.79
N TYR A 68 5.55 14.26 13.16
CA TYR A 68 5.32 15.51 12.42
C TYR A 68 5.34 16.73 13.34
N LEU A 69 4.86 16.61 14.59
CA LEU A 69 4.86 17.73 15.55
C LEU A 69 6.28 18.15 15.93
N ALA A 70 7.14 17.17 16.26
CA ALA A 70 8.53 17.43 16.57
C ALA A 70 9.27 18.01 15.36
N HIS A 71 9.04 17.42 14.18
CA HIS A 71 9.65 17.89 12.93
C HIS A 71 9.19 19.30 12.55
N ALA A 72 7.90 19.60 12.69
CA ALA A 72 7.33 20.93 12.46
C ALA A 72 8.02 22.00 13.31
N ARG A 73 8.16 21.74 14.62
CA ARG A 73 8.87 22.62 15.56
C ARG A 73 10.31 22.84 15.13
N ASN A 74 11.02 21.76 14.83
CA ASN A 74 12.44 21.81 14.48
C ASN A 74 12.67 22.52 13.14
N HIS A 75 11.76 22.41 12.17
CA HIS A 75 11.96 22.90 10.81
C HIS A 75 11.17 24.18 10.48
N GLY A 76 10.40 24.73 11.43
CA GLY A 76 9.78 26.05 11.30
C GLY A 76 8.51 26.05 10.44
N PHE A 77 7.71 24.98 10.52
CA PHE A 77 6.36 24.92 9.95
C PHE A 77 5.35 24.51 11.04
N GLN A 78 4.05 24.56 10.73
CA GLN A 78 2.98 24.09 11.62
C GLN A 78 2.44 22.75 11.12
N PHE A 79 2.11 21.85 12.03
CA PHE A 79 1.42 20.61 11.69
C PHE A 79 -0.04 20.66 12.17
N GLN A 80 -0.93 20.09 11.38
CA GLN A 80 -2.36 19.93 11.68
C GLN A 80 -2.75 18.49 11.43
N LEU A 81 -3.17 17.81 12.49
CA LEU A 81 -3.64 16.43 12.41
C LEU A 81 -5.09 16.40 11.90
N GLY A 82 -5.32 15.61 10.85
CA GLY A 82 -6.65 15.26 10.37
C GLY A 82 -6.70 15.01 8.86
N SER A 83 -7.79 14.36 8.44
CA SER A 83 -8.08 14.12 7.02
C SER A 83 -8.72 15.35 6.39
N VAL A 84 -8.22 15.76 5.22
CA VAL A 84 -8.90 16.78 4.41
C VAL A 84 -10.12 16.15 3.73
N MET A 85 -11.28 16.76 3.92
CA MET A 85 -12.56 16.27 3.42
C MET A 85 -13.08 17.07 2.23
N ASP A 86 -12.74 18.36 2.17
CA ASP A 86 -13.21 19.26 1.12
C ASP A 86 -12.20 20.36 0.81
N ILE A 87 -12.27 20.89 -0.42
CA ILE A 87 -11.45 21.99 -0.91
C ILE A 87 -12.37 22.99 -1.61
N ASN A 88 -12.61 24.12 -0.95
CA ASN A 88 -13.28 25.27 -1.56
C ASN A 88 -12.21 26.18 -2.21
N ARG A 89 -12.23 26.28 -3.54
CA ARG A 89 -11.21 27.00 -4.31
C ARG A 89 -11.50 28.49 -4.40
N GLU A 90 -12.78 28.86 -4.41
CA GLU A 90 -13.29 30.22 -4.47
C GLU A 90 -12.96 30.97 -3.16
N ALA A 91 -13.28 30.36 -2.02
CA ALA A 91 -12.97 30.86 -0.69
C ALA A 91 -11.51 30.58 -0.27
N LYS A 92 -10.78 29.78 -1.05
CA LYS A 92 -9.41 29.30 -0.75
C LYS A 92 -9.28 28.70 0.65
N THR A 93 -10.13 27.72 0.95
CA THR A 93 -10.12 27.00 2.22
C THR A 93 -10.15 25.49 2.00
N ILE A 94 -9.46 24.75 2.87
CA ILE A 94 -9.67 23.32 3.03
C ILE A 94 -10.48 23.04 4.30
N THR A 95 -11.26 21.98 4.29
CA THR A 95 -11.97 21.48 5.46
C THR A 95 -11.27 20.22 5.98
N ILE A 96 -10.87 20.23 7.25
CA ILE A 96 -10.26 19.09 7.94
C ILE A 96 -11.33 18.47 8.84
N ALA A 97 -11.48 17.15 8.73
CA ALA A 97 -12.39 16.37 9.56
C ALA A 97 -12.18 16.61 11.06
N GLU A 98 -13.25 16.38 11.82
CA GLU A 98 -13.16 16.21 13.26
C GLU A 98 -12.30 15.00 13.63
N LEU A 99 -11.77 15.01 14.84
CA LEU A 99 -11.02 13.91 15.43
C LEU A 99 -11.80 13.38 16.61
N ARG A 100 -11.90 12.06 16.71
CA ARG A 100 -12.52 11.34 17.82
C ARG A 100 -11.54 10.32 18.39
N ASP A 101 -11.68 10.01 19.67
CA ASP A 101 -10.94 8.91 20.29
C ASP A 101 -11.56 7.54 19.97
N GLU A 102 -10.98 6.46 20.51
CA GLU A 102 -11.46 5.09 20.32
C GLU A 102 -12.87 4.84 20.89
N LYS A 103 -13.31 5.67 21.85
CA LYS A 103 -14.65 5.61 22.45
C LYS A 103 -15.67 6.47 21.68
N GLY A 104 -15.22 7.20 20.67
CA GLY A 104 -16.06 8.09 19.86
C GLY A 104 -16.21 9.50 20.43
N GLU A 105 -15.52 9.84 21.51
CA GLU A 105 -15.56 11.19 22.11
C GLU A 105 -14.92 12.21 21.17
N LEU A 106 -15.55 13.37 21.03
CA LEU A 106 -15.04 14.44 20.17
C LEU A 106 -13.79 15.08 20.80
N LEU A 107 -12.64 14.89 20.14
CA LEU A 107 -11.37 15.49 20.56
C LEU A 107 -11.17 16.87 19.95
N VAL A 108 -11.42 16.98 18.64
CA VAL A 108 -11.26 18.24 17.90
C VAL A 108 -12.37 18.36 16.87
N PRO A 109 -13.12 19.48 16.82
CA PRO A 109 -14.15 19.67 15.81
C PRO A 109 -13.58 19.80 14.40
N GLU A 110 -14.47 19.76 13.41
CA GLU A 110 -14.15 20.13 12.04
C GLU A 110 -13.51 21.53 12.00
N ARG A 111 -12.48 21.70 11.15
CA ARG A 111 -11.73 22.96 11.04
C ARG A 111 -11.59 23.37 9.58
N LYS A 112 -11.78 24.66 9.31
CA LYS A 112 -11.47 25.26 8.01
C LYS A 112 -10.12 25.96 8.07
N ILE A 113 -9.23 25.64 7.12
CA ILE A 113 -7.91 26.29 7.00
C ILE A 113 -7.86 27.06 5.69
N ALA A 114 -7.69 28.39 5.79
CA ALA A 114 -7.47 29.26 4.66
C ALA A 114 -6.04 29.15 4.12
N TYR A 115 -5.88 29.24 2.79
CA TYR A 115 -4.60 29.21 2.10
C TYR A 115 -4.50 30.30 1.03
N ASP A 116 -3.28 30.75 0.75
CA ASP A 116 -2.96 31.49 -0.47
C ASP A 116 -2.39 30.56 -1.55
N THR A 117 -1.77 29.46 -1.11
CA THR A 117 -1.24 28.41 -1.97
C THR A 117 -1.52 27.06 -1.32
N LEU A 118 -2.15 26.15 -2.07
CA LEU A 118 -2.44 24.79 -1.65
C LEU A 118 -1.56 23.83 -2.45
N VAL A 119 -0.84 22.96 -1.76
CA VAL A 119 -0.03 21.89 -2.34
C VAL A 119 -0.67 20.55 -2.01
N MET A 120 -1.00 19.78 -3.04
CA MET A 120 -1.58 18.45 -2.89
C MET A 120 -0.48 17.39 -3.01
N ALA A 121 -0.13 16.76 -1.89
CA ALA A 121 0.89 15.73 -1.76
C ALA A 121 0.34 14.44 -1.10
N LEU A 122 -0.91 14.10 -1.41
CA LEU A 122 -1.67 12.99 -0.80
C LEU A 122 -1.11 11.59 -1.09
N GLY A 123 -0.24 11.46 -2.10
CA GLY A 123 0.26 10.17 -2.57
C GLY A 123 -0.83 9.38 -3.30
N SER A 124 -0.71 8.05 -3.24
CA SER A 124 -1.61 7.09 -3.86
C SER A 124 -1.94 5.94 -2.90
N THR A 125 -2.95 5.17 -3.27
CA THR A 125 -3.31 3.89 -2.65
C THR A 125 -3.11 2.75 -3.65
N SER A 126 -3.02 1.53 -3.14
CA SER A 126 -3.04 0.33 -3.97
C SER A 126 -4.32 0.26 -4.81
N ASN A 127 -4.17 -0.22 -6.04
CA ASN A 127 -5.27 -0.37 -6.99
C ASN A 127 -5.63 -1.86 -7.10
N ASP A 128 -6.85 -2.21 -6.72
CA ASP A 128 -7.39 -3.57 -6.84
C ASP A 128 -7.88 -3.91 -8.26
N PHE A 129 -7.86 -2.92 -9.17
CA PHE A 129 -8.38 -3.01 -10.54
C PHE A 129 -9.84 -3.48 -10.61
N ASN A 130 -10.62 -3.28 -9.54
CA ASN A 130 -11.96 -3.84 -9.36
C ASN A 130 -12.00 -5.37 -9.54
N THR A 131 -10.92 -6.05 -9.16
CA THR A 131 -10.86 -7.51 -9.17
C THR A 131 -11.70 -8.05 -8.01
N PRO A 132 -12.76 -8.84 -8.26
CA PRO A 132 -13.63 -9.35 -7.20
C PRO A 132 -12.84 -10.15 -6.15
N GLY A 133 -13.11 -9.91 -4.87
CA GLY A 133 -12.49 -10.62 -3.75
C GLY A 133 -11.18 -10.00 -3.24
N VAL A 134 -10.54 -9.08 -3.98
CA VAL A 134 -9.26 -8.50 -3.55
C VAL A 134 -9.42 -7.63 -2.30
N LYS A 135 -10.46 -6.78 -2.25
CA LYS A 135 -10.71 -5.93 -1.07
C LYS A 135 -11.05 -6.75 0.19
N GLU A 136 -11.72 -7.87 -0.01
CA GLU A 136 -12.26 -8.71 1.05
C GLU A 136 -11.21 -9.69 1.59
N HIS A 137 -10.34 -10.21 0.72
CA HIS A 137 -9.44 -11.33 1.04
C HIS A 137 -7.95 -10.99 1.00
N CYS A 138 -7.54 -9.86 0.41
CA CYS A 138 -6.13 -9.46 0.38
C CYS A 138 -5.79 -8.45 1.47
N ILE A 139 -4.53 -8.46 1.89
CA ILE A 139 -3.94 -7.43 2.73
C ILE A 139 -3.11 -6.54 1.82
N PHE A 140 -3.47 -5.26 1.73
CA PHE A 140 -2.65 -4.25 1.03
C PHE A 140 -1.44 -3.87 1.90
N LEU A 141 -0.43 -3.23 1.30
CA LEU A 141 0.74 -2.75 2.03
C LEU A 141 0.98 -1.26 1.76
N ASP A 142 -0.05 -0.44 2.00
CA ASP A 142 -0.01 1.01 1.74
C ASP A 142 0.36 1.84 2.97
N ASN A 143 0.18 1.29 4.16
CA ASN A 143 0.33 2.00 5.43
C ASN A 143 0.71 1.04 6.59
N PRO A 144 1.17 1.59 7.73
CA PRO A 144 1.70 0.80 8.84
C PRO A 144 0.65 -0.15 9.47
N HIS A 145 -0.61 0.29 9.59
CA HIS A 145 -1.67 -0.57 10.15
C HIS A 145 -1.87 -1.84 9.32
N GLN A 146 -1.79 -1.73 8.00
CA GLN A 146 -1.91 -2.88 7.13
C GLN A 146 -0.67 -3.79 7.20
N ALA A 147 0.54 -3.21 7.32
CA ALA A 147 1.76 -3.98 7.55
C ALA A 147 1.70 -4.79 8.86
N ARG A 148 1.24 -4.16 9.96
CA ARG A 148 1.02 -4.85 11.23
C ARG A 148 -0.03 -5.96 11.14
N ARG A 149 -1.13 -5.70 10.42
CA ARG A 149 -2.14 -6.73 10.16
C ARG A 149 -1.53 -7.91 9.41
N PHE A 150 -0.74 -7.67 8.37
CA PHE A 150 -0.03 -8.74 7.66
C PHE A 150 0.89 -9.51 8.62
N HIS A 151 1.68 -8.81 9.42
CA HIS A 151 2.59 -9.41 10.39
C HIS A 151 1.87 -10.35 11.36
N GLN A 152 0.76 -9.88 11.95
CA GLN A 152 -0.06 -10.68 12.86
C GLN A 152 -0.63 -11.95 12.19
N GLU A 153 -1.16 -11.82 10.98
CA GLU A 153 -1.67 -12.99 10.24
C GLU A 153 -0.55 -13.97 9.87
N MET A 154 0.62 -13.46 9.49
CA MET A 154 1.81 -14.28 9.24
C MET A 154 2.22 -15.07 10.49
N LEU A 155 2.31 -14.41 11.65
CA LEU A 155 2.62 -15.08 12.92
C LEU A 155 1.58 -16.15 13.27
N ASN A 156 0.28 -15.85 13.10
CA ASN A 156 -0.80 -16.81 13.33
C ASN A 156 -0.66 -18.08 12.47
N LEU A 157 -0.24 -17.93 11.20
CA LEU A 157 0.00 -19.06 10.31
C LEU A 157 1.18 -19.91 10.80
N PHE A 158 2.30 -19.28 11.17
CA PHE A 158 3.47 -20.01 11.68
C PHE A 158 3.23 -20.66 13.04
N LEU A 159 2.43 -20.04 13.91
CA LEU A 159 2.03 -20.63 15.18
C LEU A 159 1.19 -21.89 14.97
N LYS A 160 0.19 -21.83 14.07
CA LYS A 160 -0.62 -22.99 13.67
C LYS A 160 0.23 -24.11 13.06
N TYR A 161 1.21 -23.74 12.23
CA TYR A 161 2.15 -24.69 11.64
C TYR A 161 2.99 -25.39 12.72
N SER A 162 3.62 -24.61 13.62
CA SER A 162 4.48 -25.11 14.69
C SER A 162 3.71 -26.00 15.67
N ALA A 163 2.48 -25.63 16.02
CA ALA A 163 1.62 -26.40 16.93
C ALA A 163 1.26 -27.79 16.39
N ASN A 164 1.15 -27.92 15.06
CA ASN A 164 0.78 -29.18 14.39
C ASN A 164 1.98 -29.86 13.70
N LEU A 165 3.22 -29.38 13.94
CA LEU A 165 4.44 -29.86 13.29
C LEU A 165 4.32 -30.03 11.76
N GLY A 166 3.60 -29.11 11.10
CA GLY A 166 3.41 -29.15 9.65
C GLY A 166 2.43 -30.21 9.13
N ALA A 167 1.62 -30.84 9.98
CA ALA A 167 0.60 -31.81 9.56
C ALA A 167 -0.38 -31.25 8.52
N ASN A 168 -0.59 -29.92 8.51
CA ASN A 168 -1.46 -29.22 7.57
C ASN A 168 -0.72 -28.72 6.31
N GLY A 169 0.51 -29.17 6.08
CA GLY A 169 1.36 -28.73 4.98
C GLY A 169 2.09 -27.40 5.27
N LYS A 170 2.63 -26.79 4.21
CA LYS A 170 3.43 -25.56 4.28
C LYS A 170 2.56 -24.33 4.54
N VAL A 171 3.14 -23.30 5.16
CA VAL A 171 2.60 -21.95 5.17
C VAL A 171 2.70 -21.38 3.75
N ASN A 172 1.58 -21.03 3.14
CA ASN A 172 1.53 -20.50 1.78
C ASN A 172 1.20 -19.01 1.83
N ILE A 173 2.06 -18.18 1.25
CA ILE A 173 1.85 -16.73 1.13
C ILE A 173 1.95 -16.34 -0.35
N ALA A 174 0.88 -15.75 -0.88
CA ALA A 174 0.85 -15.22 -2.24
C ALA A 174 0.98 -13.69 -2.20
N ILE A 175 1.92 -13.16 -2.98
CA ILE A 175 2.19 -11.73 -3.11
C ILE A 175 1.85 -11.34 -4.55
N VAL A 176 0.98 -10.34 -4.72
CA VAL A 176 0.58 -9.82 -6.02
C VAL A 176 1.30 -8.50 -6.29
N GLY A 177 2.10 -8.47 -7.35
CA GLY A 177 2.91 -7.34 -7.77
C GLY A 177 4.40 -7.61 -7.59
N GLY A 178 5.11 -7.79 -8.70
CA GLY A 178 6.56 -7.97 -8.77
C GLY A 178 7.35 -6.67 -8.79
N GLY A 179 6.79 -5.57 -8.24
CA GLY A 179 7.54 -4.33 -8.01
C GLY A 179 8.52 -4.45 -6.84
N ALA A 180 9.25 -3.36 -6.52
CA ALA A 180 10.23 -3.34 -5.43
C ALA A 180 9.66 -3.90 -4.12
N THR A 181 8.53 -3.36 -3.66
CA THR A 181 7.88 -3.79 -2.42
C THR A 181 7.51 -5.27 -2.39
N GLY A 182 6.96 -5.82 -3.47
CA GLY A 182 6.58 -7.23 -3.50
C GLY A 182 7.79 -8.17 -3.55
N VAL A 183 8.85 -7.75 -4.23
CA VAL A 183 10.13 -8.48 -4.29
C VAL A 183 10.84 -8.46 -2.93
N GLU A 184 10.93 -7.31 -2.29
CA GLU A 184 11.52 -7.13 -0.96
C GLU A 184 10.75 -7.93 0.09
N LEU A 185 9.41 -7.83 0.12
CA LEU A 185 8.57 -8.63 1.01
C LEU A 185 8.78 -10.14 0.80
N SER A 186 8.87 -10.58 -0.47
CA SER A 186 9.12 -12.00 -0.77
C SER A 186 10.44 -12.49 -0.18
N ALA A 187 11.50 -11.68 -0.30
CA ALA A 187 12.81 -12.02 0.27
C ALA A 187 12.78 -11.99 1.80
N GLU A 188 12.20 -10.95 2.41
CA GLU A 188 12.16 -10.79 3.86
C GLU A 188 11.33 -11.86 4.58
N LEU A 189 10.31 -12.43 3.94
CA LEU A 189 9.56 -13.56 4.51
C LEU A 189 10.45 -14.78 4.78
N HIS A 190 11.45 -15.04 3.93
CA HIS A 190 12.40 -16.12 4.17
C HIS A 190 13.35 -15.81 5.34
N ASN A 191 13.69 -14.53 5.56
CA ASN A 191 14.45 -14.11 6.73
C ASN A 191 13.62 -14.23 8.01
N ALA A 192 12.34 -13.86 7.96
CA ALA A 192 11.42 -13.98 9.09
C ALA A 192 11.27 -15.43 9.58
N VAL A 193 11.20 -16.41 8.67
CA VAL A 193 11.15 -17.84 9.05
C VAL A 193 12.38 -18.25 9.86
N LYS A 194 13.58 -17.84 9.43
CA LYS A 194 14.84 -18.15 10.14
C LYS A 194 14.84 -17.54 11.54
N GLN A 195 14.35 -16.30 11.68
CA GLN A 195 14.24 -15.63 12.97
C GLN A 195 13.24 -16.33 13.90
N LEU A 196 12.03 -16.65 13.40
CA LEU A 196 11.00 -17.34 14.19
C LEU A 196 11.47 -18.72 14.68
N HIS A 197 12.20 -19.46 13.83
CA HIS A 197 12.84 -20.71 14.24
C HIS A 197 13.81 -20.48 15.42
N SER A 198 14.65 -19.44 15.34
CA SER A 198 15.58 -19.09 16.44
C SER A 198 14.88 -18.69 17.74
N TYR A 199 13.63 -18.22 17.65
CA TYR A 199 12.79 -17.88 18.81
C TYR A 199 12.01 -19.07 19.38
N GLY A 200 12.22 -20.28 18.87
CA GLY A 200 11.68 -21.51 19.45
C GLY A 200 10.43 -22.08 18.78
N TYR A 201 10.02 -21.54 17.62
CA TYR A 201 8.98 -22.18 16.81
C TYR A 201 9.52 -23.48 16.20
N LYS A 202 8.85 -24.60 16.51
CA LYS A 202 9.30 -25.94 16.12
C LYS A 202 8.95 -26.23 14.66
N GLY A 203 9.83 -26.95 13.98
CA GLY A 203 9.60 -27.42 12.60
C GLY A 203 9.66 -26.33 11.52
N LEU A 204 9.97 -25.08 11.88
CA LEU A 204 10.17 -23.98 10.94
C LEU A 204 11.54 -24.06 10.27
N THR A 205 11.65 -24.87 9.22
CA THR A 205 12.76 -24.76 8.27
C THR A 205 12.34 -23.90 7.07
N ASN A 206 13.27 -23.59 6.16
CA ASN A 206 12.91 -22.90 4.90
C ASN A 206 11.82 -23.67 4.11
N ASP A 207 11.70 -24.99 4.30
CA ASP A 207 10.67 -25.80 3.68
C ASP A 207 9.27 -25.58 4.26
N ALA A 208 9.15 -24.99 5.45
CA ALA A 208 7.87 -24.67 6.07
C ALA A 208 7.11 -23.56 5.32
N LEU A 209 7.81 -22.73 4.53
CA LEU A 209 7.23 -21.59 3.81
C LEU A 209 7.25 -21.82 2.30
N ASN A 210 6.15 -21.47 1.66
CA ASN A 210 6.02 -21.37 0.22
C ASN A 210 5.53 -19.96 -0.15
N VAL A 211 6.39 -19.17 -0.79
CA VAL A 211 6.05 -17.81 -1.27
C VAL A 211 5.78 -17.87 -2.77
N THR A 212 4.63 -17.35 -3.20
CA THR A 212 4.30 -17.21 -4.63
C THR A 212 4.24 -15.74 -5.00
N LEU A 213 5.09 -15.29 -5.91
CA LEU A 213 5.12 -13.90 -6.39
C LEU A 213 4.46 -13.81 -7.76
N ILE A 214 3.36 -13.08 -7.85
CA ILE A 214 2.53 -13.00 -9.06
C ILE A 214 2.78 -11.64 -9.70
N GLU A 215 3.26 -11.62 -10.95
CA GLU A 215 3.47 -10.41 -11.73
C GLU A 215 2.72 -10.50 -13.06
N ALA A 216 2.10 -9.39 -13.48
CA ALA A 216 1.33 -9.35 -14.72
C ALA A 216 2.22 -9.17 -15.96
N GLY A 217 3.35 -8.49 -15.80
CA GLY A 217 4.37 -8.31 -16.83
C GLY A 217 5.34 -9.48 -16.95
N GLU A 218 6.26 -9.37 -17.91
CA GLU A 218 7.21 -10.44 -18.27
C GLU A 218 8.30 -10.69 -17.21
N ARG A 219 8.54 -9.71 -16.32
CA ARG A 219 9.61 -9.76 -15.32
C ARG A 219 9.26 -8.95 -14.08
N ILE A 220 9.81 -9.38 -12.95
CA ILE A 220 9.84 -8.59 -11.72
C ILE A 220 10.75 -7.37 -11.89
N LEU A 221 10.56 -6.35 -11.05
CA LEU A 221 11.26 -5.08 -11.08
C LEU A 221 11.31 -4.48 -12.49
N PRO A 222 10.15 -4.30 -13.18
CA PRO A 222 10.13 -3.91 -14.59
C PRO A 222 10.76 -2.54 -14.86
N ALA A 223 10.83 -1.67 -13.83
CA ALA A 223 11.49 -0.37 -13.91
C ALA A 223 13.03 -0.44 -13.88
N LEU A 224 13.62 -1.58 -13.51
CA LEU A 224 15.06 -1.78 -13.47
C LEU A 224 15.58 -2.39 -14.79
N PRO A 225 16.90 -2.34 -15.06
CA PRO A 225 17.48 -3.01 -16.22
C PRO A 225 17.25 -4.54 -16.20
N PRO A 226 17.06 -5.21 -17.35
CA PRO A 226 16.80 -6.66 -17.42
C PRO A 226 17.77 -7.52 -16.64
N ARG A 227 19.07 -7.19 -16.69
CA ARG A 227 20.12 -7.89 -15.93
C ARG A 227 19.84 -7.92 -14.42
N ILE A 228 19.35 -6.82 -13.86
CA ILE A 228 19.05 -6.71 -12.42
C ILE A 228 17.77 -7.49 -12.08
N SER A 229 16.74 -7.40 -12.92
CA SER A 229 15.52 -8.21 -12.75
C SER A 229 15.82 -9.71 -12.78
N SER A 230 16.65 -10.17 -13.72
CA SER A 230 17.05 -11.58 -13.83
C SER A 230 17.89 -12.02 -12.64
N ALA A 231 18.81 -11.19 -12.15
CA ALA A 231 19.57 -11.49 -10.94
C ALA A 231 18.67 -11.63 -9.72
N ALA A 232 17.75 -10.68 -9.50
CA ALA A 232 16.79 -10.73 -8.40
C ALA A 232 15.87 -11.95 -8.49
N HIS A 233 15.41 -12.29 -9.69
CA HIS A 233 14.58 -13.47 -9.92
C HIS A 233 15.33 -14.75 -9.53
N ASN A 234 16.57 -14.91 -9.97
CA ASN A 234 17.40 -16.06 -9.64
C ASN A 234 17.65 -16.19 -8.14
N GLU A 235 17.89 -15.08 -7.45
CA GLU A 235 18.06 -15.08 -5.99
C GLU A 235 16.77 -15.47 -5.26
N LEU A 236 15.61 -14.95 -5.66
CA LEU A 236 14.32 -15.35 -5.08
C LEU A 236 14.01 -16.84 -5.30
N THR A 237 14.36 -17.39 -6.47
CA THR A 237 14.21 -18.82 -6.77
C THR A 237 15.18 -19.72 -6.00
N LYS A 238 16.31 -19.17 -5.51
CA LYS A 238 17.20 -19.89 -4.59
C LYS A 238 16.71 -19.84 -3.14
N LEU A 239 16.14 -18.71 -2.71
CA LEU A 239 15.66 -18.50 -1.34
C LEU A 239 14.43 -19.36 -0.99
N GLY A 240 13.60 -19.65 -1.98
CA GLY A 240 12.52 -20.62 -1.89
C GLY A 240 12.21 -21.15 -3.28
N ARG A 241 11.42 -22.23 -3.39
CA ARG A 241 10.82 -22.65 -4.67
C ARG A 241 9.74 -21.66 -5.12
N SER A 242 10.04 -20.36 -5.05
CA SER A 242 9.16 -19.25 -5.33
C SER A 242 8.84 -19.28 -6.81
N ARG A 243 7.63 -19.73 -7.14
CA ARG A 243 7.10 -19.61 -8.50
C ARG A 243 6.80 -18.14 -8.72
N THR A 244 7.57 -17.53 -9.63
CA THR A 244 7.17 -16.26 -10.23
C THR A 244 6.27 -16.56 -11.41
N ASP A 245 4.97 -16.32 -11.27
CA ASP A 245 4.00 -16.52 -12.35
C ASP A 245 3.95 -15.28 -13.27
N ALA A 246 5.08 -14.96 -13.91
CA ALA A 246 5.25 -13.80 -14.81
C ALA A 246 4.47 -13.90 -16.15
N ASN A 247 3.41 -14.71 -16.22
CA ASN A 247 2.65 -14.98 -17.45
C ASN A 247 1.14 -15.24 -17.25
N HIS A 248 0.67 -15.42 -16.01
CA HIS A 248 -0.74 -15.80 -15.76
C HIS A 248 -1.74 -14.68 -16.09
N GLY A 249 -1.36 -13.42 -15.89
CA GLY A 249 -2.20 -12.25 -16.23
C GLY A 249 -2.22 -11.90 -17.72
N TYR A 250 -1.08 -12.08 -18.41
CA TYR A 250 -0.91 -11.70 -19.81
C TYR A 250 -1.77 -12.55 -20.77
N GLN A 251 -1.82 -13.87 -20.55
CA GLN A 251 -2.62 -14.77 -21.40
C GLN A 251 -4.14 -14.57 -21.23
N ARG A 252 -4.62 -14.26 -20.00
CA ARG A 252 -6.03 -13.92 -19.76
C ARG A 252 -6.43 -12.60 -20.41
N ARG A 253 -5.56 -11.59 -20.42
CA ARG A 253 -5.80 -10.32 -21.14
C ARG A 253 -5.86 -10.51 -22.66
N ARG A 254 -5.00 -11.35 -23.26
CA ARG A 254 -5.12 -11.69 -24.70
C ARG A 254 -6.43 -12.38 -25.03
N ARG A 255 -6.89 -13.33 -24.20
CA ARG A 255 -8.20 -13.98 -24.39
C ARG A 255 -9.38 -13.02 -24.25
N ARG A 256 -9.35 -12.09 -23.29
CA ARG A 256 -10.38 -11.04 -23.15
C ARG A 256 -10.36 -10.01 -24.28
N SER A 257 -9.18 -9.55 -24.71
CA SER A 257 -9.04 -8.62 -25.85
C SER A 257 -9.45 -9.25 -27.18
N ALA A 258 -9.17 -10.55 -27.40
CA ALA A 258 -9.63 -11.26 -28.60
C ALA A 258 -11.16 -11.44 -28.62
N TYR A 259 -11.77 -11.68 -27.46
CA TYR A 259 -13.22 -11.80 -27.33
C TYR A 259 -13.95 -10.45 -27.45
N GLN A 260 -13.39 -9.37 -26.88
CA GLN A 260 -13.93 -8.02 -27.01
C GLN A 260 -13.77 -7.47 -28.44
N ARG A 261 -12.66 -7.76 -29.15
CA ARG A 261 -12.51 -7.33 -30.56
C ARG A 261 -13.47 -8.03 -31.52
N ARG A 262 -13.88 -9.28 -31.26
CA ARG A 262 -14.92 -9.95 -32.07
C ARG A 262 -16.30 -9.33 -31.90
N ARG A 263 -16.63 -8.75 -30.74
CA ARG A 263 -17.91 -8.05 -30.52
C ARG A 263 -17.96 -6.64 -31.13
N VAL A 264 -16.82 -5.98 -31.32
CA VAL A 264 -16.78 -4.60 -31.84
C VAL A 264 -16.93 -4.56 -33.38
N TYR A 265 -16.72 -5.68 -34.09
CA TYR A 265 -16.82 -5.72 -35.57
C TYR A 265 -18.04 -6.46 -36.13
N SER A 266 -18.99 -6.94 -35.31
CA SER A 266 -20.14 -7.72 -35.81
C SER A 266 -21.51 -7.29 -35.27
N GLY A 267 -21.75 -5.99 -35.09
CA GLY A 267 -23.04 -5.48 -34.62
C GLY A 267 -23.47 -4.18 -35.29
N ARG A 268 -23.93 -4.27 -36.54
CA ARG A 268 -24.81 -3.24 -37.13
C ARG A 268 -26.23 -3.46 -36.61
N SER A 269 -26.78 -2.38 -36.05
CA SER A 269 -28.20 -1.95 -36.06
C SER A 269 -29.30 -3.02 -36.02
N ASP A 270 -30.06 -3.08 -34.93
CA ASP A 270 -31.48 -2.64 -34.92
C ASP A 270 -32.15 -2.78 -33.53
N GLY A 271 -32.88 -1.72 -33.15
CA GLY A 271 -34.20 -1.70 -32.51
C GLY A 271 -34.54 -2.53 -31.25
N VAL A 272 -34.87 -1.77 -30.18
CA VAL A 272 -36.01 -1.95 -29.26
C VAL A 272 -36.03 -3.15 -28.27
N GLY A 273 -35.95 -2.83 -26.97
CA GLY A 273 -36.80 -3.38 -25.90
C GLY A 273 -36.49 -4.77 -25.32
N GLY A 274 -36.25 -4.83 -24.01
CA GLY A 274 -36.64 -6.00 -23.20
C GLY A 274 -35.62 -6.52 -22.17
N ARG A 275 -36.06 -6.52 -20.90
CA ARG A 275 -35.83 -7.49 -19.82
C ARG A 275 -34.37 -7.88 -19.49
N TYR A 276 -33.91 -7.43 -18.32
CA TYR A 276 -32.80 -8.04 -17.59
C TYR A 276 -33.21 -9.43 -17.08
N GLN A 277 -32.71 -10.48 -17.74
CA GLN A 277 -32.64 -11.82 -17.15
C GLN A 277 -31.30 -11.98 -16.41
N SER A 278 -31.39 -12.41 -15.17
CA SER A 278 -30.28 -12.79 -14.31
C SER A 278 -29.66 -14.10 -14.78
N ALA A 279 -28.35 -14.10 -15.05
CA ALA A 279 -27.60 -15.33 -15.29
C ALA A 279 -26.97 -15.82 -13.99
N ARG A 280 -27.53 -16.89 -13.41
CA ARG A 280 -26.87 -17.70 -12.37
C ARG A 280 -25.76 -18.52 -13.04
N PHE A 281 -24.56 -18.50 -12.47
CA PHE A 281 -23.51 -19.47 -12.83
C PHE A 281 -23.55 -20.65 -11.85
N HIS A 282 -23.67 -21.86 -12.40
CA HIS A 282 -23.61 -23.12 -11.67
C HIS A 282 -22.14 -23.53 -11.42
N GLU A 283 -21.86 -24.00 -10.20
CA GLU A 283 -20.66 -24.77 -9.83
C GLU A 283 -20.61 -26.08 -10.62
N ARG A 284 -19.79 -26.16 -11.66
CA ARG A 284 -19.25 -27.40 -12.26
C ARG A 284 -18.40 -27.02 -13.46
N ASP A 285 -17.15 -26.58 -13.25
CA ASP A 285 -16.15 -26.48 -14.33
C ASP A 285 -14.72 -26.33 -13.75
N TRP A 286 -14.39 -27.13 -12.74
CA TRP A 286 -13.02 -27.29 -12.26
C TRP A 286 -12.63 -28.77 -12.31
N ARG A 287 -11.77 -29.13 -13.27
CA ARG A 287 -10.89 -30.30 -13.18
C ARG A 287 -9.48 -29.87 -13.60
N PRO A 288 -8.44 -30.15 -12.79
CA PRO A 288 -7.06 -29.94 -13.21
C PRO A 288 -6.65 -31.07 -14.16
N GLY A 289 -6.10 -30.72 -15.32
CA GLY A 289 -5.42 -31.66 -16.21
C GLY A 289 -3.98 -31.88 -15.75
N ASN A 290 -3.53 -33.14 -15.89
CA ASN A 290 -2.21 -33.70 -15.54
C ASN A 290 -1.01 -32.86 -15.97
#